data_AF-A0A1E4GWT0-F1
#
_entry.id   AF-A0A1E4GWT0-F1
#
_cell.length_a   1.000
_cell.length_b   1.000
_cell.length_c   1.000
_cell.angle_alpha   90.00
_cell.angle_beta   90.00
_cell.angle_gamma   90.00
#
_symmetry.space_group_name_H-M   'P 1'
#
loop_
_entity.id
_entity.type
_entity.pdbx_description
1 polymer ?
#
loop_
_entity_poly.entity_id
_entity_poly.type
_entity_poly.pdbx_seq_one_letter_code
_entity_poly.pdbx_strand_id
1 'polypeptide(L)'
;MRGRAWLAAALTLLAAPAFAETLTLRGVLTGADHQTYREVPFRVPPGTTAVTVAFDHTGKDQKTVVDLGLRDPDRFRGWSGGNKARFTLTETWATPSYLPGPLPAGEWRLILGVPNLRQDARAEYVATITLDDSPVFRGFAEAPLRPGPGWYRGDLHLHTGHSDGSCATQAGARAPCPLHLTLEAAAARGLDFVAVTEHNTTSHHQALAEAQPHFDRLLLIPGREITTFQGHMNVFGVTAPLDFQLGGPRAPDVGAILDQVERAGGLAAINHPGLPSGEICMGCGWTAPVDFARIAAVEAVNGAIAEGPLSGLPFWEARLNEGRRITAIGGSDNHDARSPPGKAAAVGTPTTVVHAEDLSQPAILAALRAGRAFIDVQGSTDRRLEMTASLGGRTVGMGGALPARAGEDVTLSVRVTGAAGGRVEFRGDPAMRVLPPIAIVEADQKVHVAVAADGRPHWLRADVRGPDGKLWLIGNPVYLED
;
A
#
# COMPACT_ATOMS: atom_id res chain seq x y z
N MET A 1 -35.36 18.63 40.09
CA MET A 1 -35.38 19.26 38.75
C MET A 1 -34.61 18.35 37.79
N ARG A 2 -35.29 18.01 36.69
CA ARG A 2 -34.98 17.14 35.54
C ARG A 2 -33.51 16.75 35.27
N GLY A 3 -33.24 15.45 35.30
CA GLY A 3 -32.07 14.83 34.65
C GLY A 3 -32.28 14.66 33.15
N ARG A 4 -31.21 14.84 32.37
CA ARG A 4 -31.15 14.56 30.93
C ARG A 4 -30.08 13.49 30.69
N ALA A 5 -30.52 12.26 30.45
CA ALA A 5 -29.71 11.20 29.90
C ALA A 5 -29.50 11.47 28.40
N TRP A 6 -28.25 11.50 27.95
CA TRP A 6 -27.91 11.55 26.54
C TRP A 6 -27.85 10.11 26.02
N LEU A 7 -28.83 9.71 25.21
CA LEU A 7 -28.72 8.50 24.38
C LEU A 7 -27.79 8.82 23.22
N ALA A 8 -26.60 8.21 23.19
CA ALA A 8 -25.79 8.13 21.99
C ALA A 8 -26.44 7.12 21.03
N ALA A 9 -27.06 7.62 19.97
CA ALA A 9 -27.52 6.78 18.87
C ALA A 9 -26.31 6.33 18.04
N ALA A 10 -25.87 5.09 18.25
CA ALA A 10 -24.93 4.44 17.35
C ALA A 10 -25.65 4.12 16.04
N LEU A 11 -25.53 5.00 15.04
CA LEU A 11 -25.85 4.62 13.65
C LEU A 11 -24.77 3.65 13.18
N THR A 12 -25.09 2.36 13.26
CA THR A 12 -24.40 1.34 12.46
C THR A 12 -24.85 1.54 11.01
N LEU A 13 -24.00 2.18 10.19
CA LEU A 13 -24.13 2.04 8.74
C LEU A 13 -23.90 0.57 8.41
N LEU A 14 -24.98 -0.17 8.20
CA LEU A 14 -24.93 -1.47 7.53
C LEU A 14 -24.46 -1.20 6.10
N ALA A 15 -23.16 -1.34 5.86
CA ALA A 15 -22.64 -1.50 4.52
C ALA A 15 -23.38 -2.69 3.89
N ALA A 16 -24.05 -2.47 2.75
CA ALA A 16 -24.58 -3.57 1.97
C ALA A 16 -23.42 -4.56 1.72
N PRO A 17 -23.62 -5.88 1.90
CA PRO A 17 -22.57 -6.84 1.62
C PRO A 17 -22.16 -6.68 0.16
N ALA A 18 -20.85 -6.66 -0.11
CA ALA A 18 -20.33 -6.70 -1.48
C ALA A 18 -20.92 -7.94 -2.17
N PHE A 19 -21.64 -7.74 -3.28
CA PHE A 19 -22.19 -8.80 -4.08
C PHE A 19 -21.21 -9.12 -5.22
N ALA A 20 -20.40 -10.15 -5.01
CA ALA A 20 -19.71 -10.80 -6.12
C ALA A 20 -20.69 -11.77 -6.80
N GLU A 21 -21.22 -11.40 -7.97
CA GLU A 21 -22.01 -12.32 -8.80
C GLU A 21 -21.07 -13.20 -9.62
N THR A 22 -21.31 -14.51 -9.63
CA THR A 22 -20.56 -15.44 -10.48
C THR A 22 -21.49 -16.10 -11.48
N LEU A 23 -21.24 -15.86 -12.76
CA LEU A 23 -21.92 -16.50 -13.88
C LEU A 23 -21.06 -17.64 -14.42
N THR A 24 -21.70 -18.75 -14.79
CA THR A 24 -21.00 -19.84 -15.47
C THR A 24 -21.63 -20.07 -16.83
N LEU A 25 -20.88 -19.78 -17.88
CA LEU A 25 -21.26 -20.06 -19.26
C LEU A 25 -20.64 -21.39 -19.68
N ARG A 26 -21.46 -22.29 -20.21
CA ARG A 26 -21.02 -23.60 -20.71
C ARG A 26 -21.46 -23.77 -22.15
N GLY A 27 -20.65 -24.45 -22.92
CA GLY A 27 -21.01 -24.79 -24.28
C GLY A 27 -20.03 -25.75 -24.92
N VAL A 28 -20.26 -25.95 -26.21
CA VAL A 28 -19.52 -26.90 -27.02
C VAL A 28 -19.11 -26.21 -28.30
N LEU A 29 -17.85 -26.39 -28.67
CA LEU A 29 -17.28 -26.09 -29.98
C LEU A 29 -17.07 -27.42 -30.72
N THR A 30 -17.26 -27.38 -32.03
CA THR A 30 -17.17 -28.51 -32.96
C THR A 30 -16.31 -28.13 -34.15
N GLY A 31 -15.96 -29.09 -35.02
CA GLY A 31 -15.20 -28.82 -36.24
C GLY A 31 -15.77 -27.70 -37.11
N ALA A 32 -17.07 -27.46 -37.06
CA ALA A 32 -17.75 -26.37 -37.78
C ALA A 32 -17.39 -24.97 -37.25
N ASP A 33 -16.92 -24.86 -36.00
CA ASP A 33 -16.50 -23.60 -35.41
C ASP A 33 -15.08 -23.19 -35.85
N HIS A 34 -14.32 -24.07 -36.51
CA HIS A 34 -12.96 -23.76 -36.98
C HIS A 34 -12.94 -22.52 -37.88
N GLN A 35 -12.04 -21.58 -37.58
CA GLN A 35 -11.90 -20.27 -38.24
C GLN A 35 -13.15 -19.38 -38.14
N THR A 36 -13.93 -19.55 -37.08
CA THR A 36 -15.07 -18.68 -36.77
C THR A 36 -14.90 -17.95 -35.44
N TYR A 37 -15.80 -17.00 -35.20
CA TYR A 37 -15.97 -16.31 -33.93
C TYR A 37 -17.37 -16.59 -33.41
N ARG A 38 -17.46 -17.05 -32.17
CA ARG A 38 -18.73 -17.27 -31.48
C ARG A 38 -18.87 -16.29 -30.33
N GLU A 39 -19.94 -15.51 -30.33
CA GLU A 39 -20.24 -14.61 -29.22
C GLU A 39 -21.22 -15.26 -28.24
N VAL A 40 -20.90 -15.19 -26.94
CA VAL A 40 -21.72 -15.73 -25.85
C VAL A 40 -22.17 -14.56 -24.98
N PRO A 41 -23.48 -14.22 -24.95
CA PRO A 41 -23.98 -13.13 -24.12
C PRO A 41 -23.88 -13.42 -22.62
N PHE A 42 -23.68 -12.37 -21.86
CA PHE A 42 -23.96 -12.30 -20.43
C PHE A 42 -24.35 -10.87 -20.05
N ARG A 43 -24.96 -10.68 -18.87
CA ARG A 43 -25.40 -9.36 -18.41
C ARG A 43 -24.45 -8.85 -17.32
N VAL A 44 -24.07 -7.59 -17.42
CA VAL A 44 -23.33 -6.86 -16.37
C VAL A 44 -24.29 -5.87 -15.71
N PRO A 45 -24.49 -5.93 -14.38
CA PRO A 45 -25.37 -5.02 -13.66
C PRO A 45 -24.73 -3.62 -13.50
N PRO A 46 -25.55 -2.59 -13.21
CA PRO A 46 -25.01 -1.29 -12.83
C PRO A 46 -24.20 -1.38 -11.53
N GLY A 47 -23.10 -0.64 -11.45
CA GLY A 47 -22.24 -0.60 -10.27
C GLY A 47 -21.12 -1.65 -10.24
N THR A 48 -21.00 -2.51 -11.26
CA THR A 48 -19.85 -3.43 -11.38
C THR A 48 -18.53 -2.66 -11.45
N THR A 49 -17.58 -3.03 -10.57
CA THR A 49 -16.24 -2.44 -10.46
C THR A 49 -15.18 -3.26 -11.16
N ALA A 50 -15.40 -4.58 -11.31
CA ALA A 50 -14.51 -5.47 -12.05
C ALA A 50 -15.27 -6.58 -12.78
N VAL A 51 -14.79 -6.93 -13.98
CA VAL A 51 -15.19 -8.12 -14.72
C VAL A 51 -13.99 -9.04 -14.86
N THR A 52 -14.03 -10.20 -14.22
CA THR A 52 -13.00 -11.24 -14.34
C THR A 52 -13.56 -12.44 -15.08
N VAL A 53 -12.87 -12.90 -16.12
CA VAL A 53 -13.21 -14.11 -16.87
C VAL A 53 -12.13 -15.15 -16.64
N ALA A 54 -12.52 -16.34 -16.21
CA ALA A 54 -11.69 -17.55 -16.23
C ALA A 54 -12.27 -18.54 -17.23
N PHE A 55 -11.46 -19.09 -18.13
CA PHE A 55 -11.88 -19.93 -19.24
C PHE A 55 -11.07 -21.21 -19.30
N ASP A 56 -11.76 -22.33 -19.46
CA ASP A 56 -11.13 -23.62 -19.76
C ASP A 56 -11.92 -24.41 -20.80
N HIS A 57 -11.25 -25.31 -21.50
CA HIS A 57 -11.87 -26.17 -22.49
C HIS A 57 -11.14 -27.51 -22.66
N THR A 58 -11.87 -28.52 -23.13
CA THR A 58 -11.32 -29.84 -23.49
C THR A 58 -10.71 -29.83 -24.90
N GLY A 59 -10.02 -30.91 -25.28
CA GLY A 59 -9.49 -31.07 -26.64
C GLY A 59 -8.15 -30.37 -26.92
N LYS A 60 -7.44 -29.88 -25.88
CA LYS A 60 -6.08 -29.30 -25.98
C LYS A 60 -5.06 -30.32 -26.49
N ASP A 61 -5.19 -31.58 -26.07
CA ASP A 61 -4.44 -32.74 -26.57
C ASP A 61 -4.63 -32.98 -28.07
N GLN A 62 -5.81 -32.63 -28.60
CA GLN A 62 -6.12 -32.64 -30.02
C GLN A 62 -5.73 -31.35 -30.75
N LYS A 63 -4.98 -30.46 -30.07
CA LYS A 63 -4.56 -29.13 -30.54
C LYS A 63 -5.71 -28.14 -30.72
N THR A 64 -6.85 -28.32 -30.05
CA THR A 64 -7.89 -27.29 -30.04
C THR A 64 -7.33 -26.02 -29.40
N VAL A 65 -7.54 -24.87 -30.05
CA VAL A 65 -7.15 -23.55 -29.57
C VAL A 65 -8.37 -22.65 -29.59
N VAL A 66 -8.60 -21.98 -28.47
CA VAL A 66 -9.65 -20.97 -28.33
C VAL A 66 -9.00 -19.67 -27.87
N ASP A 67 -9.19 -18.62 -28.67
CA ASP A 67 -8.83 -17.25 -28.37
C ASP A 67 -10.00 -16.53 -27.69
N LEU A 68 -9.70 -15.54 -26.86
CA LEU A 68 -10.69 -14.87 -26.02
C LEU A 68 -10.77 -13.39 -26.35
N GLY A 69 -11.93 -12.93 -26.78
CA GLY A 69 -12.27 -11.52 -26.90
C GLY A 69 -13.37 -11.10 -25.94
N LEU A 70 -13.46 -9.81 -25.65
CA LEU A 70 -14.56 -9.25 -24.87
C LEU A 70 -15.13 -8.01 -25.55
N ARG A 71 -16.46 -7.88 -25.53
CA ARG A 71 -17.18 -6.69 -26.01
C ARG A 71 -18.22 -6.27 -24.98
N ASP A 72 -18.23 -4.98 -24.68
CA ASP A 72 -19.28 -4.33 -23.88
C ASP A 72 -20.38 -3.78 -24.83
N PRO A 73 -21.50 -3.22 -24.32
CA PRO A 73 -22.56 -2.65 -25.15
C PRO A 73 -22.11 -1.61 -26.17
N ASP A 74 -21.01 -0.90 -25.91
CA ASP A 74 -20.59 0.26 -26.67
C ASP A 74 -19.40 -0.05 -27.60
N ARG A 75 -18.52 -0.98 -27.22
CA ARG A 75 -17.21 -1.17 -27.86
C ARG A 75 -16.56 -2.53 -27.59
N PHE A 76 -15.56 -2.81 -28.41
CA PHE A 76 -14.63 -3.91 -28.18
C PHE A 76 -13.67 -3.60 -27.02
N ARG A 77 -13.41 -4.57 -26.15
CA ARG A 77 -12.62 -4.40 -24.92
C ARG A 77 -11.28 -5.11 -24.90
N GLY A 78 -11.00 -6.00 -25.85
CA GLY A 78 -9.69 -6.63 -25.97
C GLY A 78 -9.72 -8.03 -26.53
N TRP A 79 -8.54 -8.51 -26.93
CA TRP A 79 -8.30 -9.80 -27.55
C TRP A 79 -7.03 -10.45 -27.01
N SER A 80 -7.14 -11.64 -26.43
CA SER A 80 -6.00 -12.50 -26.19
C SER A 80 -6.07 -13.76 -27.03
N GLY A 81 -4.91 -14.26 -27.45
CA GLY A 81 -4.83 -15.63 -27.94
C GLY A 81 -5.15 -16.64 -26.83
N GLY A 82 -5.11 -17.93 -27.16
CA GLY A 82 -5.22 -19.02 -26.17
C GLY A 82 -4.12 -19.08 -25.10
N ASN A 83 -3.29 -18.04 -24.96
CA ASN A 83 -2.24 -17.93 -23.95
C ASN A 83 -2.74 -17.39 -22.59
N LYS A 84 -4.00 -16.98 -22.48
CA LYS A 84 -4.61 -16.54 -21.21
C LYS A 84 -5.81 -17.41 -20.88
N ALA A 85 -5.75 -18.08 -19.74
CA ALA A 85 -6.90 -18.78 -19.16
C ALA A 85 -7.73 -17.86 -18.25
N ARG A 86 -7.22 -16.67 -17.92
CA ARG A 86 -7.89 -15.70 -17.07
C ARG A 86 -7.50 -14.27 -17.45
N PHE A 87 -8.45 -13.35 -17.35
CA PHE A 87 -8.21 -11.92 -17.47
C PHE A 87 -9.22 -11.12 -16.64
N THR A 88 -8.85 -9.90 -16.26
CA THR A 88 -9.67 -8.96 -15.50
C THR A 88 -9.67 -7.60 -16.19
N LEU A 89 -10.82 -6.93 -16.21
CA LEU A 89 -10.96 -5.53 -16.59
C LEU A 89 -11.63 -4.75 -15.46
N THR A 90 -11.15 -3.54 -15.23
CA THR A 90 -11.74 -2.54 -14.35
C THR A 90 -11.84 -1.19 -15.06
N GLU A 91 -12.34 -0.17 -14.37
CA GLU A 91 -12.32 1.19 -14.90
C GLU A 91 -10.89 1.73 -15.12
N THR A 92 -9.93 1.38 -14.26
CA THR A 92 -8.62 2.06 -14.22
C THR A 92 -7.43 1.16 -14.59
N TRP A 93 -7.63 -0.16 -14.68
CA TRP A 93 -6.63 -1.11 -15.16
C TRP A 93 -7.28 -2.38 -15.74
N ALA A 94 -6.56 -3.09 -16.58
CA ALA A 94 -6.95 -4.37 -17.15
C ALA A 94 -5.73 -5.27 -17.34
N THR A 95 -5.96 -6.58 -17.37
CA THR A 95 -4.96 -7.55 -17.85
C THR A 95 -4.49 -7.14 -19.25
N PRO A 96 -3.17 -7.18 -19.54
CA PRO A 96 -2.66 -6.89 -20.89
C PRO A 96 -3.42 -7.68 -21.96
N SER A 97 -3.57 -7.12 -23.16
CA SER A 97 -4.54 -7.52 -24.21
C SER A 97 -5.95 -6.94 -24.07
N TYR A 98 -6.28 -6.35 -22.93
CA TYR A 98 -7.59 -5.74 -22.67
C TYR A 98 -7.47 -4.27 -22.25
N LEU A 99 -8.55 -3.52 -22.46
CA LEU A 99 -8.60 -2.07 -22.27
C LEU A 99 -9.38 -1.71 -20.99
N PRO A 100 -8.77 -0.99 -20.04
CA PRO A 100 -9.53 -0.39 -18.94
C PRO A 100 -10.50 0.67 -19.43
N GLY A 101 -11.45 1.03 -18.58
CA GLY A 101 -12.39 2.12 -18.80
C GLY A 101 -13.77 1.78 -18.24
N PRO A 102 -14.72 2.73 -18.27
CA PRO A 102 -16.06 2.57 -17.68
C PRO A 102 -16.69 1.22 -18.02
N LEU A 103 -17.36 0.62 -17.05
CA LEU A 103 -18.03 -0.68 -17.17
C LEU A 103 -19.55 -0.46 -17.29
N PRO A 104 -20.07 -0.15 -18.49
CA PRO A 104 -21.49 0.10 -18.67
C PRO A 104 -22.33 -1.14 -18.34
N ALA A 105 -23.44 -0.92 -17.63
CA ALA A 105 -24.44 -1.95 -17.42
C ALA A 105 -25.07 -2.36 -18.75
N GLY A 106 -25.39 -3.64 -18.92
CA GLY A 106 -26.06 -4.12 -20.12
C GLY A 106 -25.63 -5.51 -20.56
N GLU A 107 -25.89 -5.83 -21.82
CA GLU A 107 -25.50 -7.10 -22.42
C GLU A 107 -24.06 -7.01 -22.96
N TRP A 108 -23.19 -7.83 -22.41
CA TRP A 108 -21.81 -8.00 -22.84
C TRP A 108 -21.69 -9.33 -23.63
N ARG A 109 -20.62 -9.46 -24.41
CA ARG A 109 -20.33 -10.68 -25.19
C ARG A 109 -18.92 -11.17 -24.87
N LEU A 110 -18.82 -12.41 -24.42
CA LEU A 110 -17.56 -13.17 -24.47
C LEU A 110 -17.40 -13.72 -25.89
N ILE A 111 -16.32 -13.35 -26.56
CA ILE A 111 -16.03 -13.77 -27.94
C ILE A 111 -15.06 -14.93 -27.89
N LEU A 112 -15.44 -16.06 -28.47
CA LEU A 112 -14.61 -17.26 -28.61
C LEU A 112 -14.12 -17.32 -30.06
N GLY A 113 -12.85 -16.99 -30.30
CA GLY A 113 -12.20 -17.25 -31.58
C GLY A 113 -11.69 -18.68 -31.64
N VAL A 114 -11.92 -19.38 -32.73
CA VAL A 114 -11.50 -20.79 -32.84
C VAL A 114 -10.49 -20.94 -33.98
N PRO A 115 -9.23 -20.49 -33.79
CA PRO A 115 -8.22 -20.56 -34.84
C PRO A 115 -7.86 -22.00 -35.21
N ASN A 116 -8.08 -22.98 -34.32
CA ASN A 116 -7.84 -24.38 -34.62
C ASN A 116 -8.79 -25.32 -33.85
N LEU A 117 -9.51 -26.18 -34.57
CA LEU A 117 -10.30 -27.29 -34.01
C LEU A 117 -10.51 -28.32 -35.14
N ARG A 118 -10.21 -29.60 -34.88
CA ARG A 118 -10.26 -30.63 -35.95
C ARG A 118 -11.69 -30.89 -36.41
N GLN A 119 -11.87 -31.23 -37.69
CA GLN A 119 -13.18 -31.40 -38.32
C GLN A 119 -14.14 -32.33 -37.54
N ASP A 120 -13.64 -33.46 -37.01
CA ASP A 120 -14.47 -34.42 -36.26
C ASP A 120 -14.30 -34.30 -34.73
N ALA A 121 -13.59 -33.26 -34.26
CA ALA A 121 -13.37 -33.03 -32.84
C ALA A 121 -14.51 -32.22 -32.20
N ARG A 122 -14.59 -32.35 -30.88
CA ARG A 122 -15.51 -31.65 -30.00
C ARG A 122 -14.71 -31.14 -28.80
N ALA A 123 -14.92 -29.88 -28.45
CA ALA A 123 -14.35 -29.25 -27.26
C ALA A 123 -15.46 -28.65 -26.42
N GLU A 124 -15.57 -29.09 -25.18
CA GLU A 124 -16.48 -28.51 -24.20
C GLU A 124 -15.75 -27.40 -23.48
N TYR A 125 -16.41 -26.26 -23.30
CA TYR A 125 -15.83 -25.10 -22.61
C TYR A 125 -16.65 -24.70 -21.39
N VAL A 126 -15.96 -24.08 -20.44
CA VAL A 126 -16.53 -23.41 -19.28
C VAL A 126 -15.88 -22.04 -19.16
N ALA A 127 -16.70 -20.99 -19.16
CA ALA A 127 -16.29 -19.64 -18.80
C ALA A 127 -16.95 -19.26 -17.47
N THR A 128 -16.14 -18.99 -16.45
CA THR A 128 -16.60 -18.43 -15.18
C THR A 128 -16.37 -16.93 -15.21
N ILE A 129 -17.43 -16.15 -15.08
CA ILE A 129 -17.39 -14.70 -15.07
C ILE A 129 -17.73 -14.23 -13.67
N THR A 130 -16.80 -13.56 -13.01
CA THR A 130 -16.99 -12.92 -11.72
C THR A 130 -17.18 -11.42 -11.94
N LEU A 131 -18.28 -10.90 -11.43
CA LEU A 131 -18.64 -9.48 -11.46
C LEU A 131 -18.54 -8.96 -10.02
N ASP A 132 -17.53 -8.14 -9.74
CA ASP A 132 -17.34 -7.50 -8.44
C ASP A 132 -18.06 -6.14 -8.43
N ASP A 133 -18.57 -5.74 -7.27
CA ASP A 133 -19.16 -4.42 -7.00
C ASP A 133 -18.39 -3.65 -5.91
N SER A 134 -17.36 -4.27 -5.34
CA SER A 134 -16.55 -3.68 -4.30
C SER A 134 -15.60 -2.64 -4.89
N PRO A 135 -15.51 -1.44 -4.31
CA PRO A 135 -14.47 -0.48 -4.66
C PRO A 135 -13.11 -0.83 -4.02
N VAL A 136 -13.04 -1.88 -3.19
CA VAL A 136 -11.83 -2.25 -2.46
C VAL A 136 -10.89 -3.05 -3.36
N PHE A 137 -9.75 -2.44 -3.68
CA PHE A 137 -8.70 -3.09 -4.46
C PHE A 137 -7.77 -3.92 -3.56
N ARG A 138 -7.48 -5.17 -3.96
CA ARG A 138 -6.70 -6.13 -3.16
C ARG A 138 -5.28 -6.38 -3.66
N GLY A 139 -4.83 -5.63 -4.66
CA GLY A 139 -3.51 -5.79 -5.27
C GLY A 139 -3.58 -6.40 -6.68
N PHE A 140 -2.51 -6.21 -7.45
CA PHE A 140 -2.40 -6.74 -8.81
C PHE A 140 -2.03 -8.23 -8.84
N ALA A 141 -1.38 -8.74 -7.78
CA ALA A 141 -1.04 -10.14 -7.64
C ALA A 141 -2.25 -10.95 -7.13
N GLU A 142 -2.51 -12.12 -7.73
CA GLU A 142 -3.64 -12.97 -7.34
C GLU A 142 -3.45 -13.67 -5.99
N ALA A 143 -2.20 -13.84 -5.56
CA ALA A 143 -1.82 -14.47 -4.31
C ALA A 143 -0.66 -13.69 -3.67
N PRO A 144 -0.40 -13.86 -2.36
CA PRO A 144 0.78 -13.29 -1.74
C PRO A 144 2.05 -13.72 -2.47
N LEU A 145 2.95 -12.78 -2.76
CA LEU A 145 4.21 -13.07 -3.46
C LEU A 145 5.15 -13.91 -2.60
N ARG A 146 5.02 -13.78 -1.28
CA ARG A 146 5.72 -14.61 -0.29
C ARG A 146 4.77 -14.92 0.88
N PRO A 147 4.42 -16.20 1.11
CA PRO A 147 3.53 -16.58 2.20
C PRO A 147 4.23 -16.57 3.55
N GLY A 148 3.44 -16.39 4.61
CA GLY A 148 3.88 -16.52 6.00
C GLY A 148 4.48 -15.25 6.58
N PRO A 149 4.45 -15.08 7.92
CA PRO A 149 4.77 -13.82 8.56
C PRO A 149 6.25 -13.46 8.41
N GLY A 150 6.53 -12.16 8.27
CA GLY A 150 7.89 -11.68 8.09
C GLY A 150 8.03 -10.17 8.17
N TRP A 151 9.29 -9.72 8.17
CA TRP A 151 9.66 -8.32 8.01
C TRP A 151 9.91 -8.05 6.54
N TYR A 152 9.11 -7.17 5.96
CA TYR A 152 9.15 -6.78 4.56
C TYR A 152 9.68 -5.36 4.44
N ARG A 153 10.65 -5.15 3.56
CA ARG A 153 11.26 -3.84 3.30
C ARG A 153 10.58 -3.19 2.11
N GLY A 154 10.21 -1.92 2.24
CA GLY A 154 9.69 -1.19 1.09
C GLY A 154 9.84 0.30 1.16
N ASP A 155 9.58 0.90 0.02
CA ASP A 155 9.53 2.34 -0.15
C ASP A 155 8.08 2.77 -0.35
N LEU A 156 7.61 3.70 0.47
CA LEU A 156 6.22 4.13 0.51
C LEU A 156 5.97 5.47 -0.20
N HIS A 157 6.98 6.04 -0.87
CA HIS A 157 6.83 7.31 -1.58
C HIS A 157 7.79 7.37 -2.77
N LEU A 158 7.24 7.21 -3.97
CA LEU A 158 7.98 7.13 -5.23
C LEU A 158 7.18 7.76 -6.38
N HIS A 159 7.87 8.51 -7.23
CA HIS A 159 7.29 9.11 -8.43
C HIS A 159 7.94 8.58 -9.70
N THR A 160 7.19 8.60 -10.79
CA THR A 160 7.68 8.23 -12.12
C THR A 160 7.31 9.31 -13.13
N GLY A 161 7.56 9.06 -14.41
CA GLY A 161 7.14 9.94 -15.50
C GLY A 161 5.62 10.03 -15.70
N HIS A 162 4.83 9.37 -14.85
CA HIS A 162 3.39 9.51 -14.80
C HIS A 162 2.94 10.76 -14.02
N SER A 163 3.84 11.41 -13.27
CA SER A 163 3.70 12.76 -12.74
C SER A 163 4.94 13.60 -13.09
N ASP A 164 5.89 13.77 -12.16
CA ASP A 164 7.04 14.67 -12.29
C ASP A 164 8.40 14.00 -12.13
N GLY A 165 8.43 12.69 -11.90
CA GLY A 165 9.64 11.88 -11.94
C GLY A 165 10.31 11.96 -13.32
N SER A 166 11.62 12.24 -13.34
CA SER A 166 12.40 12.42 -14.55
C SER A 166 13.68 11.56 -14.54
N CYS A 167 14.12 11.12 -15.72
CA CYS A 167 15.37 10.39 -15.90
C CYS A 167 16.13 10.91 -17.13
N ALA A 168 17.45 10.66 -17.16
CA ALA A 168 18.26 10.99 -18.34
C ALA A 168 17.90 10.07 -19.52
N THR A 169 17.74 10.61 -20.72
CA THR A 169 17.60 9.83 -21.95
C THR A 169 18.96 9.22 -22.35
N GLN A 170 18.97 8.38 -23.38
CA GLN A 170 20.22 7.82 -23.93
C GLN A 170 21.19 8.92 -24.41
N ALA A 171 20.67 10.08 -24.82
CA ALA A 171 21.46 11.25 -25.23
C ALA A 171 21.76 12.23 -24.07
N GLY A 172 21.35 11.92 -22.84
CA GLY A 172 21.62 12.72 -21.64
C GLY A 172 20.59 13.82 -21.30
N ALA A 173 19.64 14.13 -22.18
CA ALA A 173 18.55 15.08 -21.88
C ALA A 173 17.59 14.51 -20.82
N ARG A 174 16.86 15.37 -20.08
CA ARG A 174 15.85 14.93 -19.10
C ARG A 174 14.51 14.65 -19.79
N ALA A 175 13.86 13.55 -19.43
CA ALA A 175 12.53 13.15 -19.90
C ALA A 175 11.74 12.51 -18.74
N PRO A 176 10.40 12.35 -18.85
CA PRO A 176 9.62 11.59 -17.87
C PRO A 176 10.24 10.21 -17.64
N CYS A 177 10.48 9.84 -16.39
CA CYS A 177 11.17 8.59 -16.08
C CYS A 177 10.25 7.39 -16.34
N PRO A 178 10.62 6.42 -17.19
CA PRO A 178 9.80 5.22 -17.36
C PRO A 178 9.63 4.48 -16.03
N LEU A 179 8.39 4.15 -15.68
CA LEU A 179 8.04 3.45 -14.43
C LEU A 179 8.87 2.17 -14.21
N HIS A 180 9.15 1.43 -15.30
CA HIS A 180 9.96 0.21 -15.24
C HIS A 180 11.35 0.46 -14.63
N LEU A 181 12.00 1.60 -14.90
CA LEU A 181 13.32 1.91 -14.33
C LEU A 181 13.24 2.08 -12.80
N THR A 182 12.16 2.67 -12.29
CA THR A 182 11.93 2.79 -10.85
C THR A 182 11.75 1.40 -10.22
N LEU A 183 11.00 0.52 -10.87
CA LEU A 183 10.81 -0.86 -10.40
C LEU A 183 12.10 -1.69 -10.46
N GLU A 184 12.91 -1.54 -11.50
CA GLU A 184 14.24 -2.15 -11.59
C GLU A 184 15.16 -1.66 -10.47
N ALA A 185 15.17 -0.36 -10.18
CA ALA A 185 15.94 0.22 -9.09
C ALA A 185 15.50 -0.35 -7.72
N ALA A 186 14.18 -0.46 -7.50
CA ALA A 186 13.63 -1.07 -6.29
C ALA A 186 14.01 -2.54 -6.13
N ALA A 187 13.88 -3.33 -7.21
CA ALA A 187 14.26 -4.74 -7.22
C ALA A 187 15.77 -4.93 -7.00
N ALA A 188 16.61 -4.12 -7.66
CA ALA A 188 18.06 -4.13 -7.48
C ALA A 188 18.48 -3.72 -6.05
N ARG A 189 17.66 -2.92 -5.38
CA ARG A 189 17.85 -2.53 -3.97
C ARG A 189 17.45 -3.64 -2.98
N GLY A 190 16.79 -4.69 -3.45
CA GLY A 190 16.30 -5.79 -2.61
C GLY A 190 15.06 -5.42 -1.80
N LEU A 191 14.25 -4.47 -2.26
CA LEU A 191 12.96 -4.17 -1.64
C LEU A 191 11.95 -5.30 -1.91
N ASP A 192 11.10 -5.58 -0.92
CA ASP A 192 9.99 -6.52 -1.00
C ASP A 192 8.73 -5.86 -1.56
N PHE A 193 8.52 -4.57 -1.32
CA PHE A 193 7.38 -3.83 -1.84
C PHE A 193 7.72 -2.38 -2.17
N VAL A 194 6.93 -1.78 -3.05
CA VAL A 194 6.94 -0.34 -3.33
C VAL A 194 5.52 0.20 -3.43
N ALA A 195 5.30 1.42 -2.97
CA ALA A 195 4.13 2.21 -3.33
C ALA A 195 4.54 3.28 -4.35
N VAL A 196 3.94 3.25 -5.54
CA VAL A 196 4.13 4.29 -6.57
C VAL A 196 3.02 5.30 -6.41
N THR A 197 3.35 6.55 -6.11
CA THR A 197 2.45 7.54 -5.51
C THR A 197 2.32 8.81 -6.33
N GLU A 198 2.06 8.67 -7.63
CA GLU A 198 2.01 9.82 -8.55
C GLU A 198 1.08 10.94 -8.07
N HIS A 199 1.48 12.19 -8.32
CA HIS A 199 0.70 13.37 -7.95
C HIS A 199 -0.69 13.38 -8.60
N ASN A 200 -1.73 13.22 -7.78
CA ASN A 200 -3.14 13.41 -8.13
C ASN A 200 -3.68 12.61 -9.33
N THR A 201 -2.94 11.62 -9.85
CA THR A 201 -3.25 10.89 -11.08
C THR A 201 -3.21 9.37 -10.89
N THR A 202 -3.85 8.65 -11.82
CA THR A 202 -3.95 7.19 -11.87
C THR A 202 -3.33 6.60 -13.13
N SER A 203 -2.68 7.43 -13.96
CA SER A 203 -2.17 7.04 -15.27
C SER A 203 -1.17 5.87 -15.23
N HIS A 204 -0.56 5.62 -14.07
CA HIS A 204 0.40 4.54 -13.84
C HIS A 204 -0.24 3.18 -13.49
N HIS A 205 -1.54 3.13 -13.14
CA HIS A 205 -2.18 1.89 -12.66
C HIS A 205 -2.13 0.75 -13.70
N GLN A 206 -2.38 1.07 -14.97
CA GLN A 206 -2.29 0.07 -16.05
C GLN A 206 -0.86 -0.47 -16.19
N ALA A 207 0.15 0.41 -16.08
CA ALA A 207 1.55 0.01 -16.17
C ALA A 207 1.98 -0.85 -14.97
N LEU A 208 1.48 -0.56 -13.77
CA LEU A 208 1.69 -1.44 -12.59
C LEU A 208 1.04 -2.81 -12.78
N ALA A 209 -0.20 -2.86 -13.28
CA ALA A 209 -0.89 -4.12 -13.56
C ALA A 209 -0.15 -4.98 -14.59
N GLU A 210 0.40 -4.34 -15.62
CA GLU A 210 1.25 -4.99 -16.63
C GLU A 210 2.58 -5.47 -16.05
N ALA A 211 3.18 -4.68 -15.16
CA ALA A 211 4.50 -4.98 -14.58
C ALA A 211 4.45 -6.04 -13.48
N GLN A 212 3.36 -6.16 -12.70
CA GLN A 212 3.33 -7.04 -11.53
C GLN A 212 3.70 -8.50 -11.81
N PRO A 213 3.22 -9.16 -12.89
CA PRO A 213 3.62 -10.53 -13.21
C PRO A 213 5.10 -10.69 -13.54
N HIS A 214 5.77 -9.63 -14.00
CA HIS A 214 7.21 -9.62 -14.27
C HIS A 214 8.03 -9.44 -12.98
N PHE A 215 7.55 -8.56 -12.09
CA PHE A 215 8.14 -8.32 -10.77
C PHE A 215 7.54 -9.25 -9.71
N ASP A 216 7.74 -10.55 -9.87
CA ASP A 216 7.16 -11.62 -9.04
C ASP A 216 7.71 -11.70 -7.60
N ARG A 217 8.75 -10.92 -7.27
CA ARG A 217 9.36 -10.81 -5.95
C ARG A 217 9.25 -9.43 -5.32
N LEU A 218 8.67 -8.46 -6.04
CA LEU A 218 8.46 -7.09 -5.61
C LEU A 218 6.97 -6.76 -5.69
N LEU A 219 6.33 -6.60 -4.54
CA LEU A 219 4.92 -6.24 -4.47
C LEU A 219 4.72 -4.80 -4.92
N LEU A 220 3.89 -4.60 -5.93
CA LEU A 220 3.57 -3.28 -6.49
C LEU A 220 2.25 -2.80 -5.89
N ILE A 221 2.33 -1.79 -5.02
CA ILE A 221 1.17 -1.16 -4.40
C ILE A 221 0.85 0.11 -5.20
N PRO A 222 -0.34 0.23 -5.82
CA PRO A 222 -0.75 1.50 -6.40
C PRO A 222 -1.00 2.50 -5.28
N GLY A 223 -0.47 3.70 -5.45
CA GLY A 223 -0.70 4.81 -4.55
C GLY A 223 -1.03 6.08 -5.32
N ARG A 224 -1.37 7.13 -4.59
CA ARG A 224 -1.52 8.47 -5.15
C ARG A 224 -1.11 9.47 -4.09
N GLU A 225 -0.22 10.39 -4.45
CA GLU A 225 0.01 11.55 -3.62
C GLU A 225 -1.07 12.58 -3.89
N ILE A 226 -1.95 12.77 -2.90
CA ILE A 226 -2.92 13.85 -2.90
C ILE A 226 -2.18 15.14 -2.58
N THR A 227 -1.84 15.88 -3.62
CA THR A 227 -1.14 17.16 -3.54
C THR A 227 -2.13 18.30 -3.53
N THR A 228 -2.22 18.98 -2.39
CA THR A 228 -3.07 20.15 -2.17
C THR A 228 -2.23 21.36 -1.80
N PHE A 229 -2.82 22.55 -1.77
CA PHE A 229 -2.12 23.75 -1.31
C PHE A 229 -1.98 23.84 0.23
N GLN A 230 -2.50 22.87 0.98
CA GLN A 230 -2.49 22.84 2.45
C GLN A 230 -1.84 21.58 3.02
N GLY A 231 -1.08 20.82 2.22
CA GLY A 231 -0.46 19.58 2.64
C GLY A 231 -0.53 18.52 1.55
N HIS A 232 0.43 17.59 1.61
CA HIS A 232 0.40 16.38 0.79
C HIS A 232 0.05 15.15 1.64
N MET A 233 -0.63 14.18 1.02
CA MET A 233 -1.02 12.93 1.67
C MET A 233 -1.00 11.79 0.67
N ASN A 234 -0.21 10.75 0.94
CA ASN A 234 -0.31 9.52 0.19
C ASN A 234 -1.57 8.73 0.54
N VAL A 235 -2.21 8.20 -0.50
CA VAL A 235 -3.30 7.22 -0.42
C VAL A 235 -2.79 5.92 -1.02
N PHE A 236 -2.68 4.87 -0.21
CA PHE A 236 -2.17 3.57 -0.65
C PHE A 236 -3.28 2.56 -0.91
N GLY A 237 -3.05 1.69 -1.91
CA GLY A 237 -3.84 0.51 -2.21
C GLY A 237 -5.17 0.77 -2.92
N VAL A 238 -5.32 1.94 -3.53
CA VAL A 238 -6.57 2.35 -4.19
C VAL A 238 -6.35 2.52 -5.68
N THR A 239 -7.15 1.82 -6.48
CA THR A 239 -7.25 2.07 -7.93
C THR A 239 -8.51 2.84 -8.31
N ALA A 240 -9.44 3.04 -7.37
CA ALA A 240 -10.67 3.79 -7.59
C ALA A 240 -10.39 5.27 -7.93
N PRO A 241 -11.26 5.92 -8.73
CA PRO A 241 -11.24 7.37 -8.87
C PRO A 241 -11.39 8.06 -7.51
N LEU A 242 -10.67 9.17 -7.32
CA LEU A 242 -10.73 9.99 -6.10
C LEU A 242 -10.67 11.46 -6.47
N ASP A 243 -11.54 12.26 -5.86
CA ASP A 243 -11.52 13.71 -5.95
C ASP A 243 -10.59 14.31 -4.89
N PHE A 244 -9.76 15.27 -5.30
CA PHE A 244 -8.66 15.77 -4.47
C PHE A 244 -8.60 17.30 -4.34
N GLN A 245 -9.38 18.05 -5.14
CA GLN A 245 -9.31 19.51 -5.17
C GLN A 245 -9.90 20.14 -3.90
N LEU A 246 -9.10 20.16 -2.83
CA LEU A 246 -9.47 20.63 -1.50
C LEU A 246 -10.05 22.04 -1.53
N GLY A 247 -11.20 22.22 -0.88
CA GLY A 247 -11.99 23.46 -0.88
C GLY A 247 -12.95 23.59 -2.08
N GLY A 248 -12.90 22.67 -3.04
CA GLY A 248 -13.81 22.62 -4.17
C GLY A 248 -15.11 21.84 -3.88
N PRO A 249 -16.09 21.85 -4.80
CA PRO A 249 -17.40 21.22 -4.59
C PRO A 249 -17.37 19.70 -4.43
N ARG A 250 -16.32 19.03 -4.94
CA ARG A 250 -16.13 17.57 -4.85
C ARG A 250 -15.24 17.13 -3.67
N ALA A 251 -14.50 18.06 -3.09
CA ALA A 251 -13.62 17.82 -1.94
C ALA A 251 -13.63 19.08 -1.03
N PRO A 252 -14.78 19.40 -0.41
CA PRO A 252 -14.92 20.64 0.37
C PRO A 252 -13.97 20.71 1.56
N ASP A 253 -13.61 19.56 2.13
CA ASP A 253 -12.65 19.41 3.22
C ASP A 253 -11.86 18.09 3.09
N VAL A 254 -10.85 17.91 3.94
CA VAL A 254 -10.05 16.67 3.99
C VAL A 254 -10.91 15.46 4.35
N GLY A 255 -11.97 15.64 5.14
CA GLY A 255 -12.91 14.59 5.50
C GLY A 255 -13.60 13.97 4.29
N ALA A 256 -14.04 14.79 3.34
CA ALA A 256 -14.64 14.31 2.08
C ALA A 256 -13.66 13.53 1.19
N ILE A 257 -12.36 13.85 1.24
CA ILE A 257 -11.31 13.06 0.58
C ILE A 257 -11.16 11.72 1.31
N LEU A 258 -11.02 11.74 2.64
CA LEU A 258 -10.87 10.54 3.46
C LEU A 258 -12.08 9.60 3.37
N ASP A 259 -13.29 10.13 3.22
CA ASP A 259 -14.50 9.32 3.02
C ASP A 259 -14.41 8.47 1.75
N GLN A 260 -13.82 9.02 0.67
CA GLN A 260 -13.59 8.27 -0.56
C GLN A 260 -12.49 7.21 -0.38
N VAL A 261 -11.41 7.58 0.30
CA VAL A 261 -10.30 6.66 0.60
C VAL A 261 -10.77 5.47 1.43
N GLU A 262 -11.53 5.71 2.49
CA GLU A 262 -12.08 4.68 3.37
C GLU A 262 -13.08 3.77 2.64
N ARG A 263 -13.96 4.33 1.81
CA ARG A 263 -14.86 3.53 0.96
C ARG A 263 -14.08 2.60 0.04
N ALA A 264 -12.96 3.06 -0.53
CA ALA A 264 -12.10 2.26 -1.38
C ALA A 264 -11.13 1.32 -0.61
N GLY A 265 -11.21 1.27 0.72
CA GLY A 265 -10.35 0.44 1.57
C GLY A 265 -8.89 0.91 1.66
N GLY A 266 -8.61 2.15 1.24
CA GLY A 266 -7.27 2.73 1.19
C GLY A 266 -6.70 3.11 2.55
N LEU A 267 -5.41 3.45 2.57
CA LEU A 267 -4.70 3.95 3.74
C LEU A 267 -4.19 5.36 3.45
N ALA A 268 -4.59 6.33 4.29
CA ALA A 268 -4.12 7.70 4.23
C ALA A 268 -2.89 7.92 5.12
N ALA A 269 -1.83 8.50 4.53
CA ALA A 269 -0.58 8.85 5.21
C ALA A 269 -0.18 10.30 4.90
N ILE A 270 0.04 11.12 5.92
CA ILE A 270 0.49 12.52 5.70
C ILE A 270 1.96 12.51 5.30
N ASN A 271 2.28 13.20 4.20
CA ASN A 271 3.64 13.27 3.67
C ASN A 271 4.40 14.46 4.27
N HIS A 272 5.70 14.26 4.49
CA HIS A 272 6.69 15.27 4.86
C HIS A 272 6.16 16.54 5.58
N PRO A 273 5.45 16.41 6.73
CA PRO A 273 4.64 17.50 7.29
C PRO A 273 5.47 18.66 7.84
N GLY A 274 6.76 18.44 8.10
CA GLY A 274 7.71 19.46 8.57
C GLY A 274 8.25 20.37 7.47
N LEU A 275 8.02 20.06 6.19
CA LEU A 275 8.44 20.93 5.10
C LEU A 275 7.64 22.26 5.10
N PRO A 276 8.16 23.33 4.49
CA PRO A 276 7.42 24.56 4.32
C PRO A 276 6.14 24.36 3.50
N SER A 277 5.14 25.20 3.75
CA SER A 277 3.92 25.29 2.94
C SER A 277 3.90 26.62 2.17
N GLY A 278 3.01 26.77 1.17
CA GLY A 278 2.90 27.99 0.34
C GLY A 278 3.85 28.01 -0.87
N GLU A 279 4.27 29.21 -1.29
CA GLU A 279 5.08 29.40 -2.52
C GLU A 279 6.43 28.67 -2.49
N ILE A 280 7.04 28.56 -1.31
CA ILE A 280 8.36 27.94 -1.12
C ILE A 280 8.33 26.45 -1.50
N CYS A 281 7.20 25.78 -1.25
CA CYS A 281 6.96 24.39 -1.59
C CYS A 281 5.45 24.19 -1.61
N MET A 282 4.87 24.10 -2.81
CA MET A 282 3.44 24.19 -3.14
C MET A 282 2.55 23.32 -2.24
N GLY A 283 2.26 23.82 -1.04
CA GLY A 283 1.52 23.06 -0.03
C GLY A 283 2.22 21.81 0.49
N CYS A 284 3.55 21.71 0.50
CA CYS A 284 4.23 20.49 0.96
C CYS A 284 3.99 20.22 2.45
N GLY A 285 4.25 21.21 3.30
CA GLY A 285 3.95 21.16 4.73
C GLY A 285 2.46 21.06 5.03
N TRP A 286 2.10 20.19 5.98
CA TRP A 286 0.72 19.96 6.36
C TRP A 286 0.14 21.09 7.21
N THR A 287 -0.85 21.80 6.67
CA THR A 287 -1.58 22.88 7.33
C THR A 287 -3.10 22.69 7.32
N ALA A 288 -3.60 21.70 6.58
CA ALA A 288 -5.02 21.41 6.47
C ALA A 288 -5.61 20.91 7.81
N PRO A 289 -6.79 21.42 8.22
CA PRO A 289 -7.55 20.84 9.32
C PRO A 289 -7.96 19.40 9.00
N VAL A 290 -7.72 18.48 9.93
CA VAL A 290 -8.04 17.06 9.75
C VAL A 290 -8.37 16.40 11.09
N ASP A 291 -9.26 15.41 11.07
CA ASP A 291 -9.40 14.48 12.17
C ASP A 291 -8.27 13.44 12.11
N PHE A 292 -7.26 13.62 12.96
CA PHE A 292 -6.13 12.70 13.06
C PHE A 292 -6.51 11.28 13.47
N ALA A 293 -7.72 11.02 13.98
CA ALA A 293 -8.20 9.65 14.19
C ALA A 293 -8.31 8.84 12.89
N ARG A 294 -8.45 9.53 11.75
CA ARG A 294 -8.63 8.95 10.42
C ARG A 294 -7.31 8.81 9.64
N ILE A 295 -6.21 9.29 10.20
CA ILE A 295 -4.88 9.21 9.60
C ILE A 295 -4.13 8.00 10.17
N ALA A 296 -3.75 7.08 9.29
CA ALA A 296 -3.11 5.84 9.71
C ALA A 296 -1.59 5.96 9.85
N ALA A 297 -0.96 6.83 9.05
CA ALA A 297 0.48 7.02 9.08
C ALA A 297 0.91 8.48 8.85
N VAL A 298 2.15 8.79 9.25
CA VAL A 298 2.86 10.04 8.96
C VAL A 298 4.26 9.69 8.49
N GLU A 299 4.71 10.33 7.41
CA GLU A 299 6.12 10.32 7.04
C GLU A 299 6.94 11.08 8.08
N ALA A 300 7.53 10.32 9.01
CA ALA A 300 8.47 10.86 9.98
C ALA A 300 9.83 11.20 9.31
N VAL A 301 10.18 10.46 8.26
CA VAL A 301 11.39 10.65 7.46
C VAL A 301 11.02 10.66 5.98
N ASN A 302 11.31 11.77 5.30
CA ASN A 302 11.16 11.90 3.85
C ASN A 302 12.55 12.17 3.25
N GLY A 303 12.95 11.35 2.28
CA GLY A 303 14.32 11.31 1.79
C GLY A 303 15.36 11.20 2.93
N ALA A 304 16.33 12.11 2.98
CA ALA A 304 17.34 12.13 4.05
C ALA A 304 16.95 12.94 5.30
N ILE A 305 15.76 13.54 5.35
CA ILE A 305 15.38 14.46 6.42
C ILE A 305 14.81 13.68 7.61
N ALA A 306 15.71 13.10 8.40
CA ALA A 306 15.38 12.30 9.57
C ALA A 306 15.38 13.07 10.90
N GLU A 307 15.91 14.30 10.92
CA GLU A 307 16.07 15.11 12.13
C GLU A 307 15.85 16.60 11.84
N GLY A 308 15.68 17.38 12.91
CA GLY A 308 15.51 18.83 12.83
C GLY A 308 14.08 19.27 12.52
N PRO A 309 13.85 20.59 12.42
CA PRO A 309 12.50 21.16 12.31
C PRO A 309 11.77 20.80 11.01
N LEU A 310 12.51 20.41 9.97
CA LEU A 310 11.95 20.01 8.68
C LEU A 310 11.57 18.53 8.62
N SER A 311 12.03 17.72 9.59
CA SER A 311 11.63 16.31 9.66
C SER A 311 10.17 16.18 10.10
N GLY A 312 9.53 15.07 9.75
CA GLY A 312 8.18 14.76 10.23
C GLY A 312 8.13 14.30 11.68
N LEU A 313 9.28 14.02 12.31
CA LEU A 313 9.36 13.50 13.68
C LEU A 313 8.65 14.38 14.72
N PRO A 314 8.90 15.71 14.83
CA PRO A 314 8.20 16.55 15.80
C PRO A 314 6.68 16.59 15.58
N PHE A 315 6.25 16.56 14.31
CA PHE A 315 4.83 16.53 13.97
C PHE A 315 4.19 15.22 14.42
N TRP A 316 4.84 14.09 14.16
CA TRP A 316 4.38 12.77 14.57
C TRP A 316 4.34 12.62 16.10
N GLU A 317 5.39 13.01 16.80
CA GLU A 317 5.46 12.95 18.27
C GLU A 317 4.39 13.80 18.94
N ALA A 318 4.05 14.96 18.37
CA ALA A 318 2.94 15.77 18.86
C ALA A 318 1.60 15.01 18.78
N ARG A 319 1.36 14.24 17.72
CA ARG A 319 0.15 13.40 17.60
C ARG A 319 0.17 12.24 18.60
N LEU A 320 1.33 11.63 18.86
CA LEU A 320 1.46 10.61 19.90
C LEU A 320 1.14 11.18 21.29
N ASN A 321 1.61 12.40 21.59
CA ASN A 321 1.31 13.10 22.85
C ASN A 321 -0.17 13.48 22.99
N GLU A 322 -0.90 13.58 21.88
CA GLU A 322 -2.37 13.73 21.86
C GLU A 322 -3.11 12.39 22.04
N GLY A 323 -2.39 11.29 22.29
CA GLY A 323 -2.95 9.95 22.44
C GLY A 323 -3.28 9.24 21.12
N ARG A 324 -2.83 9.78 19.98
CA ARG A 324 -3.04 9.14 18.67
C ARG A 324 -2.04 8.00 18.47
N ARG A 325 -2.46 6.97 17.72
CA ARG A 325 -1.63 5.79 17.38
C ARG A 325 -1.31 5.77 15.89
N ILE A 326 -0.74 6.87 15.43
CA ILE A 326 -0.37 7.04 14.03
C ILE A 326 0.99 6.38 13.81
N THR A 327 1.13 5.61 12.75
CA THR A 327 2.37 4.91 12.41
C THR A 327 3.38 5.87 11.79
N ALA A 328 4.60 5.91 12.31
CA ALA A 328 5.73 6.52 11.59
C ALA A 328 6.15 5.63 10.44
N ILE A 329 6.21 6.23 9.25
CA ILE A 329 6.77 5.63 8.03
C ILE A 329 7.85 6.56 7.45
N GLY A 330 8.59 6.04 6.49
CA GLY A 330 9.43 6.86 5.61
C GLY A 330 9.33 6.43 4.15
N GLY A 331 9.57 7.38 3.27
CA GLY A 331 9.55 7.21 1.82
C GLY A 331 10.61 8.08 1.15
N SER A 332 11.18 7.59 0.05
CA SER A 332 12.32 8.26 -0.57
C SER A 332 11.96 9.54 -1.30
N ASP A 333 10.69 9.65 -1.71
CA ASP A 333 10.19 10.73 -2.54
C ASP A 333 11.03 10.83 -3.83
N ASN A 334 11.34 9.66 -4.39
CA ASN A 334 12.24 9.57 -5.53
C ASN A 334 11.59 10.13 -6.79
N HIS A 335 12.29 11.04 -7.43
CA HIS A 335 11.94 11.62 -8.74
C HIS A 335 12.96 11.29 -9.83
N ASP A 336 13.91 10.40 -9.56
CA ASP A 336 14.91 9.93 -10.53
C ASP A 336 15.38 8.53 -10.16
N ALA A 337 14.86 7.53 -10.87
CA ALA A 337 15.16 6.12 -10.67
C ALA A 337 16.66 5.77 -10.81
N ARG A 338 17.46 6.63 -11.46
CA ARG A 338 18.90 6.42 -11.63
C ARG A 338 19.73 7.07 -10.54
N SER A 339 19.10 7.71 -9.56
CA SER A 339 19.79 8.21 -8.38
C SER A 339 20.49 7.04 -7.68
N PRO A 340 21.83 7.07 -7.54
CA PRO A 340 22.56 5.96 -6.97
C PRO A 340 22.19 5.75 -5.51
N PRO A 341 22.22 4.50 -5.02
CA PRO A 341 22.04 4.20 -3.60
C PRO A 341 22.95 5.07 -2.70
N GLY A 342 22.42 5.52 -1.57
CA GLY A 342 23.14 6.39 -0.63
C GLY A 342 23.00 7.89 -0.91
N LYS A 343 22.36 8.30 -2.02
CA LYS A 343 21.82 9.65 -2.15
C LYS A 343 20.52 9.80 -1.36
N ALA A 344 20.26 11.03 -0.91
CA ALA A 344 19.19 11.38 0.01
C ALA A 344 17.77 10.95 -0.43
N ALA A 345 17.47 10.94 -1.73
CA ALA A 345 16.16 10.58 -2.29
C ALA A 345 16.30 9.43 -3.31
N ALA A 346 17.28 8.54 -3.13
CA ALA A 346 17.38 7.33 -3.96
C ALA A 346 16.31 6.32 -3.53
N VAL A 347 15.80 5.54 -4.48
CA VAL A 347 14.81 4.48 -4.23
C VAL A 347 15.22 3.63 -3.01
N GLY A 348 14.30 3.50 -2.05
CA GLY A 348 14.50 2.78 -0.78
C GLY A 348 15.26 3.56 0.29
N THR A 349 15.49 4.86 0.14
CA THR A 349 16.17 5.69 1.15
C THR A 349 15.28 6.87 1.55
N PRO A 350 14.57 6.79 2.70
CA PRO A 350 14.61 5.73 3.71
C PRO A 350 13.79 4.50 3.28
N THR A 351 13.95 3.39 4.00
CA THR A 351 13.11 2.18 3.85
C THR A 351 12.17 2.08 5.04
N THR A 352 10.88 1.82 4.79
CA THR A 352 9.95 1.36 5.82
C THR A 352 9.97 -0.16 5.88
N VAL A 353 10.20 -0.73 7.07
CA VAL A 353 10.21 -2.17 7.29
C VAL A 353 8.99 -2.58 8.09
N VAL A 354 8.15 -3.45 7.52
CA VAL A 354 6.80 -3.77 7.99
C VAL A 354 6.72 -5.23 8.41
N HIS A 355 6.19 -5.51 9.60
CA HIS A 355 5.89 -6.87 10.05
C HIS A 355 4.46 -7.27 9.70
N ALA A 356 4.32 -8.07 8.65
CA ALA A 356 3.04 -8.51 8.08
C ALA A 356 2.92 -10.03 8.04
N GLU A 357 1.70 -10.54 7.87
CA GLU A 357 1.39 -11.98 7.83
C GLU A 357 1.83 -12.67 6.53
N ASP A 358 2.00 -11.91 5.46
CA ASP A 358 2.54 -12.32 4.17
C ASP A 358 2.92 -11.09 3.33
N LEU A 359 3.55 -11.31 2.17
CA LEU A 359 3.83 -10.26 1.19
C LEU A 359 2.64 -10.07 0.24
N SER A 360 1.61 -9.38 0.73
CA SER A 360 0.46 -8.93 -0.06
C SER A 360 0.06 -7.51 0.32
N GLN A 361 -0.61 -6.80 -0.59
CA GLN A 361 -1.09 -5.44 -0.32
C GLN A 361 -2.00 -5.39 0.93
N PRO A 362 -3.01 -6.28 1.09
CA PRO A 362 -3.83 -6.28 2.30
C PRO A 362 -3.02 -6.45 3.58
N ALA A 363 -2.05 -7.37 3.60
CA ALA A 363 -1.24 -7.65 4.79
C ALA A 363 -0.30 -6.47 5.14
N ILE A 364 0.34 -5.86 4.15
CA ILE A 364 1.20 -4.68 4.34
C ILE A 364 0.37 -3.50 4.88
N LEU A 365 -0.77 -3.18 4.25
CA LEU A 365 -1.61 -2.08 4.71
C LEU A 365 -2.21 -2.34 6.10
N ALA A 366 -2.59 -3.57 6.42
CA ALA A 366 -3.07 -3.93 7.75
C ALA A 366 -1.98 -3.79 8.82
N ALA A 367 -0.73 -4.17 8.51
CA ALA A 367 0.40 -4.01 9.41
C ALA A 367 0.76 -2.53 9.64
N LEU A 368 0.70 -1.70 8.59
CA LEU A 368 0.86 -0.24 8.70
C LEU A 368 -0.22 0.40 9.56
N ARG A 369 -1.50 0.04 9.39
CA ARG A 369 -2.58 0.53 10.28
C ARG A 369 -2.38 0.13 11.74
N ALA A 370 -1.74 -1.01 11.97
CA ALA A 370 -1.50 -1.56 13.30
C ALA A 370 -0.16 -1.14 13.92
N GLY A 371 0.59 -0.18 13.35
CA GLY A 371 1.85 0.30 13.92
C GLY A 371 3.00 -0.71 13.88
N ARG A 372 2.89 -1.79 13.12
CA ARG A 372 3.89 -2.87 13.07
C ARG A 372 5.01 -2.56 12.07
N ALA A 373 5.72 -1.46 12.28
CA ALA A 373 6.79 -1.02 11.39
C ALA A 373 7.94 -0.32 12.11
N PHE A 374 9.09 -0.23 11.46
CA PHE A 374 10.16 0.71 11.80
C PHE A 374 10.73 1.33 10.53
N ILE A 375 11.43 2.45 10.67
CA ILE A 375 12.09 3.14 9.56
C ILE A 375 13.58 2.85 9.64
N ASP A 376 14.15 2.42 8.52
CA ASP A 376 15.58 2.36 8.27
C ASP A 376 15.99 3.58 7.44
N VAL A 377 16.56 4.59 8.13
CA VAL A 377 16.81 5.93 7.60
C VAL A 377 17.78 5.89 6.41
N GLN A 378 18.72 4.96 6.42
CA GLN A 378 19.73 4.81 5.37
C GLN A 378 19.32 3.79 4.30
N GLY A 379 18.18 3.13 4.48
CA GLY A 379 17.72 2.04 3.64
C GLY A 379 18.68 0.86 3.63
N SER A 380 19.30 0.50 4.75
CA SER A 380 20.21 -0.67 4.77
C SER A 380 19.51 -1.95 4.31
N THR A 381 20.27 -2.99 3.98
CA THR A 381 19.70 -4.28 3.53
C THR A 381 19.39 -5.23 4.70
N ASP A 382 20.03 -5.05 5.85
CA ASP A 382 20.12 -6.05 6.91
C ASP A 382 19.77 -5.55 8.32
N ARG A 383 19.71 -4.23 8.56
CA ARG A 383 19.39 -3.70 9.89
C ARG A 383 17.95 -3.97 10.30
N ARG A 384 17.75 -4.47 11.50
CA ARG A 384 16.43 -4.72 12.07
C ARG A 384 16.31 -4.09 13.44
N LEU A 385 15.12 -3.57 13.73
CA LEU A 385 14.71 -3.13 15.05
C LEU A 385 13.39 -3.80 15.40
N GLU A 386 13.37 -4.49 16.53
CA GLU A 386 12.16 -5.08 17.09
C GLU A 386 12.04 -4.65 18.55
N MET A 387 10.88 -4.14 18.94
CA MET A 387 10.57 -3.78 20.31
C MET A 387 9.29 -4.49 20.75
N THR A 388 9.33 -5.05 21.96
CA THR A 388 8.18 -5.63 22.64
C THR A 388 8.09 -5.11 24.07
N ALA A 389 6.87 -5.01 24.60
CA ALA A 389 6.59 -4.75 26.02
C ALA A 389 5.94 -6.00 26.63
N SER A 390 6.36 -6.38 27.84
CA SER A 390 5.82 -7.55 28.54
C SER A 390 5.51 -7.27 30.00
N LEU A 391 4.36 -7.78 30.48
CA LEU A 391 3.92 -7.70 31.87
C LEU A 391 2.98 -8.87 32.20
N GLY A 392 3.28 -9.61 33.27
CA GLY A 392 2.40 -10.70 33.75
C GLY A 392 2.10 -11.78 32.71
N GLY A 393 3.08 -12.14 31.89
CA GLY A 393 2.94 -13.16 30.82
C GLY A 393 2.27 -12.66 29.53
N ARG A 394 1.81 -11.40 29.49
CA ARG A 394 1.33 -10.75 28.26
C ARG A 394 2.50 -10.07 27.56
N THR A 395 2.54 -10.14 26.24
CA THR A 395 3.55 -9.48 25.40
C THR A 395 2.88 -8.82 24.20
N VAL A 396 3.27 -7.58 23.91
CA VAL A 396 2.86 -6.84 22.69
C VAL A 396 4.08 -6.33 21.95
N GLY A 397 4.03 -6.33 20.62
CA GLY A 397 5.03 -5.69 19.77
C GLY A 397 4.67 -4.24 19.44
N MET A 398 5.52 -3.59 18.64
CA MET A 398 5.27 -2.24 18.11
C MET A 398 3.85 -2.10 17.55
N GLY A 399 3.20 -0.99 17.88
CA GLY A 399 1.80 -0.68 17.61
C GLY A 399 0.80 -1.27 18.60
N GLY A 400 1.20 -2.26 19.40
CA GLY A 400 0.36 -2.91 20.39
C GLY A 400 0.30 -2.15 21.72
N ALA A 401 -0.78 -2.39 22.47
CA ALA A 401 -1.01 -1.78 23.77
C ALA A 401 -1.06 -2.82 24.90
N LEU A 402 -0.43 -2.48 26.01
CA LEU A 402 -0.28 -3.33 27.19
C LEU A 402 -0.90 -2.66 28.41
N PRO A 403 -1.98 -3.21 28.99
CA PRO A 403 -2.54 -2.68 30.22
C PRO A 403 -1.57 -2.87 31.39
N ALA A 404 -1.21 -1.79 32.09
CA ALA A 404 -0.23 -1.75 33.17
C ALA A 404 -0.64 -0.74 34.25
N ARG A 405 -0.80 -1.23 35.48
CA ARG A 405 -1.20 -0.42 36.64
C ARG A 405 -0.01 0.27 37.29
N ALA A 406 -0.31 1.32 38.05
CA ALA A 406 0.69 2.03 38.84
C ALA A 406 1.50 1.07 39.73
N GLY A 407 2.83 1.12 39.61
CA GLY A 407 3.77 0.30 40.37
C GLY A 407 4.10 -1.06 39.74
N GLU A 408 3.51 -1.41 38.59
CA GLU A 408 3.91 -2.60 37.83
C GLU A 408 5.14 -2.30 36.96
N ASP A 409 6.11 -3.23 36.97
CA ASP A 409 7.31 -3.13 36.14
C ASP A 409 7.08 -3.78 34.77
N VAL A 410 6.97 -2.95 33.74
CA VAL A 410 6.89 -3.40 32.34
C VAL A 410 8.29 -3.67 31.83
N THR A 411 8.52 -4.87 31.30
CA THR A 411 9.80 -5.20 30.64
C THR A 411 9.72 -4.82 29.16
N LEU A 412 10.53 -3.86 28.74
CA LEU A 412 10.78 -3.59 27.33
C LEU A 412 11.93 -4.49 26.85
N SER A 413 11.72 -5.19 25.75
CA SER A 413 12.72 -6.03 25.09
C SER A 413 12.96 -5.49 23.69
N VAL A 414 14.18 -5.02 23.43
CA VAL A 414 14.61 -4.48 22.13
C VAL A 414 15.64 -5.43 21.52
N ARG A 415 15.38 -5.93 20.31
CA ARG A 415 16.34 -6.68 19.52
C ARG A 415 16.78 -5.84 18.33
N VAL A 416 18.09 -5.70 18.15
CA VAL A 416 18.68 -4.95 17.03
C VAL A 416 19.69 -5.83 16.31
N THR A 417 19.60 -5.87 14.98
CA THR A 417 20.60 -6.54 14.12
C THR A 417 21.28 -5.56 13.18
N GLY A 418 22.52 -5.82 12.79
CA GLY A 418 23.25 -5.04 11.77
C GLY A 418 23.66 -3.62 12.20
N ALA A 419 23.64 -3.33 13.51
CA ALA A 419 23.87 -1.99 14.04
C ALA A 419 24.98 -1.92 15.13
N ALA A 420 25.92 -2.87 15.10
CA ALA A 420 27.08 -2.87 16.00
C ALA A 420 27.86 -1.54 15.91
N GLY A 421 28.32 -1.03 17.05
CA GLY A 421 28.94 0.28 17.20
C GLY A 421 27.95 1.43 17.38
N GLY A 422 26.65 1.20 17.15
CA GLY A 422 25.58 2.15 17.47
C GLY A 422 25.14 2.08 18.93
N ARG A 423 24.02 2.74 19.22
CA ARG A 423 23.33 2.67 20.52
C ARG A 423 21.81 2.71 20.35
N VAL A 424 21.12 1.99 21.22
CA VAL A 424 19.68 2.09 21.41
C VAL A 424 19.38 3.32 22.27
N GLU A 425 18.50 4.18 21.78
CA GLU A 425 17.99 5.33 22.52
C GLU A 425 16.49 5.17 22.76
N PHE A 426 16.06 5.17 24.02
CA PHE A 426 14.64 5.10 24.36
C PHE A 426 14.00 6.49 24.27
N ARG A 427 12.74 6.50 23.84
CA ARG A 427 11.89 7.68 23.73
C ARG A 427 10.50 7.37 24.30
N GLY A 428 9.85 8.39 24.84
CA GLY A 428 8.47 8.32 25.30
C GLY A 428 7.87 9.72 25.37
N ASP A 429 6.62 9.81 25.78
CA ASP A 429 6.00 11.11 26.04
C ASP A 429 6.77 11.91 27.12
N PRO A 430 6.55 13.23 27.23
CA PRO A 430 7.29 14.08 28.16
C PRO A 430 7.20 13.70 29.64
N ALA A 431 6.20 12.91 30.05
CA ALA A 431 6.06 12.45 31.43
C ALA A 431 6.93 11.22 31.72
N MET A 432 7.35 10.48 30.69
CA MET A 432 8.20 9.30 30.84
C MET A 432 9.68 9.66 31.00
N ARG A 433 10.30 9.03 32.00
CA ARG A 433 11.74 9.17 32.22
C ARG A 433 12.52 8.57 31.05
N VAL A 434 13.36 9.39 30.41
CA VAL A 434 14.30 8.90 29.39
C VAL A 434 15.31 7.96 30.04
N LEU A 435 15.37 6.73 29.54
CA LEU A 435 16.35 5.73 29.96
C LEU A 435 17.73 6.06 29.33
N PRO A 436 18.84 5.74 30.03
CA PRO A 436 20.17 5.93 29.45
C PRO A 436 20.31 5.11 28.15
N PRO A 437 21.01 5.61 27.14
CA PRO A 437 21.28 4.85 25.93
C PRO A 437 22.06 3.56 26.22
N ILE A 438 21.79 2.51 25.45
CA ILE A 438 22.49 1.21 25.58
C ILE A 438 23.34 0.98 24.34
N ALA A 439 24.64 0.77 24.52
CA ALA A 439 25.56 0.48 23.42
C ALA A 439 25.22 -0.86 22.74
N ILE A 440 25.36 -0.91 21.41
CA ILE A 440 25.21 -2.13 20.61
C ILE A 440 26.62 -2.64 20.29
N VAL A 441 27.03 -3.72 20.93
CA VAL A 441 28.35 -4.34 20.78
C VAL A 441 28.33 -5.63 19.97
N GLU A 442 27.17 -6.28 19.87
CA GLU A 442 26.98 -7.52 19.10
C GLU A 442 26.30 -7.26 17.76
N ALA A 443 26.46 -8.18 16.81
CA ALA A 443 25.82 -8.11 15.49
C ALA A 443 24.29 -8.33 15.55
N ASP A 444 23.83 -9.10 16.53
CA ASP A 444 22.43 -9.35 16.87
C ASP A 444 22.31 -9.27 18.40
N GLN A 445 21.87 -8.11 18.90
CA GLN A 445 21.85 -7.83 20.33
C GLN A 445 20.42 -7.70 20.81
N LYS A 446 20.11 -8.38 21.92
CA LYS A 446 18.86 -8.22 22.65
C LYS A 446 19.12 -7.52 23.98
N VAL A 447 18.40 -6.44 24.25
CA VAL A 447 18.49 -5.68 25.50
C VAL A 447 17.13 -5.63 26.20
N HIS A 448 17.18 -5.64 27.53
CA HIS A 448 16.01 -5.61 28.39
C HIS A 448 16.09 -4.42 29.34
N VAL A 449 15.01 -3.66 29.46
CA VAL A 449 14.89 -2.56 30.43
C VAL A 449 13.54 -2.63 31.12
N ALA A 450 13.52 -2.37 32.42
CA ALA A 450 12.29 -2.25 33.19
C ALA A 450 11.83 -0.79 33.20
N VAL A 451 10.54 -0.58 33.01
CA VAL A 451 9.88 0.72 33.10
C VAL A 451 8.71 0.59 34.07
N ALA A 452 8.75 1.36 35.15
CA ALA A 452 7.66 1.41 36.11
C ALA A 452 6.47 2.13 35.48
N ALA A 453 5.33 1.45 35.39
CA ALA A 453 4.07 2.07 35.00
C ALA A 453 3.55 2.96 36.13
N ASP A 454 2.97 4.11 35.80
CA ASP A 454 2.34 5.02 36.75
C ASP A 454 0.80 4.96 36.70
N GLY A 455 0.25 4.02 35.91
CA GLY A 455 -1.18 3.86 35.70
C GLY A 455 -1.80 4.98 34.86
N ARG A 456 -1.04 5.49 33.87
CA ARG A 456 -1.55 6.41 32.84
C ARG A 456 -1.16 5.90 31.44
N PRO A 457 -1.87 6.36 30.39
CA PRO A 457 -1.50 6.05 29.02
C PRO A 457 -0.15 6.65 28.64
N HIS A 458 0.73 5.82 28.08
CA HIS A 458 2.05 6.23 27.62
C HIS A 458 2.39 5.61 26.27
N TRP A 459 3.21 6.31 25.47
CA TRP A 459 3.87 5.71 24.32
C TRP A 459 5.37 5.58 24.62
N LEU A 460 5.95 4.45 24.21
CA LEU A 460 7.37 4.14 24.42
C LEU A 460 7.94 3.55 23.13
N ARG A 461 9.06 4.07 22.63
CA ARG A 461 9.75 3.52 21.47
C ARG A 461 11.25 3.44 21.70
N ALA A 462 11.92 2.70 20.83
CA ALA A 462 13.37 2.66 20.73
C ALA A 462 13.77 3.17 19.35
N ASP A 463 14.81 4.01 19.32
CA ASP A 463 15.51 4.44 18.12
C ASP A 463 16.94 3.88 18.17
N VAL A 464 17.61 3.77 17.02
CA VAL A 464 19.03 3.39 16.96
C VAL A 464 19.82 4.52 16.32
N ARG A 465 20.86 4.96 17.02
CA ARG A 465 21.76 6.00 16.54
C ARG A 465 23.15 5.40 16.28
N GLY A 466 23.72 5.72 15.13
CA GLY A 466 25.05 5.26 14.74
C GLY A 466 26.18 5.88 15.57
N PRO A 467 27.41 5.35 15.45
CA PRO A 467 28.61 5.97 16.00
C PRO A 467 28.92 7.34 15.37
N ASP A 468 28.41 7.58 14.16
CA ASP A 468 28.44 8.89 13.48
C ASP A 468 27.45 9.91 14.09
N GLY A 469 26.70 9.49 15.11
CA GLY A 469 25.70 10.32 15.77
C GLY A 469 24.42 10.50 14.97
N LYS A 470 24.22 9.86 13.81
CA LYS A 470 23.00 9.98 13.00
C LYS A 470 21.96 8.93 13.38
N LEU A 471 20.68 9.24 13.22
CA LEU A 471 19.62 8.23 13.31
C LEU A 471 19.80 7.19 12.21
N TRP A 472 19.84 5.92 12.60
CA TRP A 472 19.87 4.77 11.70
C TRP A 472 18.51 4.11 11.63
N LEU A 473 17.88 3.83 12.78
CA LEU A 473 16.56 3.21 12.86
C LEU A 473 15.63 4.01 13.76
N ILE A 474 14.35 4.09 13.41
CA ILE A 474 13.30 4.71 14.21
C ILE A 474 12.17 3.69 14.39
N GLY A 475 11.89 3.28 15.62
CA GLY A 475 10.84 2.30 15.92
C GLY A 475 9.45 2.94 15.99
N ASN A 476 8.40 2.16 15.77
CA ASN A 476 7.07 2.58 16.21
C ASN A 476 6.85 2.25 17.70
N PRO A 477 5.98 3.00 18.41
CA PRO A 477 5.81 2.79 19.85
C PRO A 477 5.11 1.49 20.20
N VAL A 478 5.39 0.98 21.38
CA VAL A 478 4.42 0.21 22.18
C VAL A 478 3.66 1.19 23.08
N TYR A 479 2.44 0.84 23.46
CA TYR A 479 1.60 1.68 24.29
C TYR A 479 1.34 1.03 25.65
N LEU A 480 1.35 1.83 26.72
CA LEU A 480 0.83 1.44 28.03
C LEU A 480 -0.57 2.03 28.20
N GLU A 481 -1.46 1.28 28.83
CA GLU A 481 -2.86 1.67 29.11
C GLU A 481 -3.28 1.22 30.52
N ASP A 482 -4.41 1.72 31.01
CA ASP A 482 -4.93 1.41 32.35
C ASP A 482 -5.61 0.03 32.48
#